data_AF-A0A9E5WR85-F1
#
_entry.id   AF-A0A9E5WR85-F1
#
_cell.length_a   1.000
_cell.length_b   1.000
_cell.length_c   1.000
_cell.angle_alpha   90.00
_cell.angle_beta   90.00
_cell.angle_gamma   90.00
#
_symmetry.space_group_name_H-M   'P 1'
#
loop_
_entity.id
_entity.type
_entity.pdbx_description
1 polymer ?
#
loop_
_entity_poly.entity_id
_entity_poly.type
_entity_poly.pdbx_seq_one_letter_code
_entity_poly.pdbx_strand_id
1 'polypeptide(L)'
;MSRPSGREQSSVSLFPFLAVLVCAMGALILLLVVTTRRIRLQAIARAYQAHIAEMAESKSGPRAAENPPRDRGSTTAPNDVTYHEPRGRPTDRPIDVPVHSLSAATAASNAVANPDAESGRLKKERQDRERFERKVAQLRAQWESEIEKLAAERDRWREKQRTAREKAKAAQAELKRLQAKLQHRESELAMVEQTAREDHKLAAELQEEAERLRRLIEELQRKIAEARRQLEAARSQFAFIPYEGRSGTTRRPILIECRGDTITFLPEQVSVTRTQLDGFTVKYNPLLAGAKALVAYWTAWNRVHPTKGMAEEPYVLLLVRPSGSFMYYVAR
;
A
#
# COMPACT_ATOMS: atom_id res chain seq x y z
N MET A 1 -1.69 -73.24 -60.52
CA MET A 1 -2.13 -71.83 -60.47
C MET A 1 -3.04 -71.65 -59.27
N SER A 2 -2.54 -71.15 -58.14
CA SER A 2 -3.35 -70.77 -56.98
C SER A 2 -2.76 -69.51 -56.37
N ARG A 3 -3.54 -68.42 -56.37
CA ARG A 3 -3.21 -67.17 -55.68
C ARG A 3 -3.69 -67.29 -54.23
N PRO A 4 -2.86 -66.98 -53.21
CA PRO A 4 -3.38 -66.61 -51.91
C PRO A 4 -3.68 -65.11 -51.90
N SER A 5 -4.92 -64.78 -51.53
CA SER A 5 -5.42 -63.43 -51.33
C SER A 5 -4.78 -62.79 -50.10
N GLY A 6 -4.08 -61.67 -50.30
CA GLY A 6 -3.65 -60.80 -49.22
C GLY A 6 -4.86 -60.10 -48.59
N ARG A 7 -5.16 -60.43 -47.34
CA ARG A 7 -6.05 -59.64 -46.49
C ARG A 7 -5.20 -58.51 -45.90
N GLU A 8 -5.24 -57.33 -46.50
CA GLU A 8 -4.73 -56.11 -45.87
C GLU A 8 -5.62 -55.77 -44.67
N GLN A 9 -5.09 -55.96 -43.46
CA GLN A 9 -5.69 -55.42 -42.25
C GLN A 9 -5.36 -53.92 -42.19
N SER A 10 -6.34 -53.10 -42.57
CA SER A 10 -6.31 -51.64 -42.41
C SER A 10 -6.32 -51.31 -40.91
N SER A 11 -5.14 -51.25 -40.28
CA SER A 11 -5.00 -50.67 -38.94
C SER A 11 -5.12 -49.16 -39.06
N VAL A 12 -6.33 -48.63 -38.86
CA VAL A 12 -6.59 -47.19 -38.81
C VAL A 12 -5.80 -46.63 -37.63
N SER A 13 -4.74 -45.88 -37.90
CA SER A 13 -3.92 -45.26 -36.87
C SER A 13 -4.77 -44.28 -36.07
N LEU A 14 -4.95 -44.53 -34.76
CA LEU A 14 -5.67 -43.65 -33.82
C LEU A 14 -4.88 -42.35 -33.49
N PHE A 15 -3.62 -42.27 -33.91
CA PHE A 15 -2.70 -41.16 -33.61
C PHE A 15 -3.09 -39.79 -34.19
N PRO A 16 -3.60 -39.66 -35.44
CA PRO A 16 -4.02 -38.37 -35.98
C PRO A 16 -5.29 -37.84 -35.32
N PHE A 17 -6.23 -38.73 -34.96
CA PHE A 17 -7.49 -38.32 -34.34
C PHE A 17 -7.27 -37.79 -32.92
N LEU A 18 -6.42 -38.44 -32.14
CA LEU A 18 -6.05 -37.99 -30.79
C LEU A 18 -5.33 -36.63 -30.83
N ALA A 19 -4.46 -36.41 -31.82
CA ALA A 19 -3.75 -35.15 -31.99
C ALA A 19 -4.71 -33.98 -32.29
N VAL A 20 -5.70 -34.19 -33.15
CA VAL A 20 -6.72 -33.17 -33.46
C VAL A 20 -7.62 -32.91 -32.25
N LEU A 21 -7.98 -33.94 -31.48
CA LEU A 21 -8.84 -33.82 -30.30
C LEU A 21 -8.12 -33.08 -29.15
N VAL A 22 -6.86 -33.41 -28.88
CA VAL A 22 -6.03 -32.68 -27.89
C VAL A 22 -5.81 -31.23 -28.32
N CYS A 23 -5.61 -30.99 -29.62
CA CYS A 23 -5.45 -29.64 -30.15
C CYS A 23 -6.73 -28.79 -30.01
N ALA A 24 -7.89 -29.37 -30.35
CA ALA A 24 -9.19 -28.70 -30.21
C ALA A 24 -9.55 -28.42 -28.74
N MET A 25 -9.32 -29.39 -27.85
CA MET A 25 -9.52 -29.19 -26.41
C MET A 25 -8.55 -28.14 -25.85
N GLY A 26 -7.29 -28.14 -26.30
CA GLY A 26 -6.30 -27.13 -25.90
C GLY A 26 -6.67 -25.71 -26.32
N ALA A 27 -7.17 -25.53 -27.55
CA ALA A 27 -7.63 -24.24 -28.04
C ALA A 27 -8.86 -23.73 -27.27
N LEU A 28 -9.81 -24.60 -26.95
CA LEU A 28 -11.00 -24.27 -26.16
C LEU A 28 -10.63 -23.86 -24.73
N ILE A 29 -9.70 -24.57 -24.08
CA ILE A 29 -9.23 -24.22 -22.72
C ILE A 29 -8.54 -22.86 -22.73
N LEU A 30 -7.67 -22.59 -23.70
CA LEU A 30 -7.02 -21.27 -23.83
C LEU A 30 -8.04 -20.15 -24.07
N LEU A 31 -9.03 -20.38 -24.95
CA LEU A 31 -10.12 -19.43 -25.18
C LEU A 31 -10.91 -19.16 -23.91
N LEU A 32 -11.24 -20.20 -23.14
CA LEU A 32 -11.98 -20.08 -21.88
C LEU A 32 -11.19 -19.31 -20.80
N VAL A 33 -9.89 -19.56 -20.69
CA VAL A 33 -9.00 -18.83 -19.75
C VAL A 33 -8.85 -17.36 -20.14
N VAL A 34 -8.73 -17.05 -21.44
CA VAL A 34 -8.60 -15.67 -21.91
C VAL A 34 -9.90 -14.89 -21.74
N THR A 35 -11.05 -15.51 -22.03
CA THR A 35 -12.36 -14.84 -21.87
C THR A 35 -12.68 -14.59 -20.39
N THR A 36 -12.46 -15.57 -19.51
CA THR A 36 -12.64 -15.38 -18.06
C THR A 36 -11.71 -14.31 -17.49
N ARG A 37 -10.45 -14.25 -17.94
CA ARG A 37 -9.51 -13.19 -17.53
C ARG A 37 -9.95 -11.81 -18.03
N ARG A 38 -10.45 -11.70 -19.27
CA ARG A 38 -10.98 -10.44 -19.83
C ARG A 38 -12.24 -9.97 -19.09
N ILE A 39 -13.16 -10.87 -18.78
CA ILE A 39 -14.38 -10.55 -18.02
C ILE A 39 -14.02 -10.04 -16.62
N ARG A 40 -13.07 -10.69 -15.94
CA ARG A 40 -12.62 -10.28 -14.60
C ARG A 40 -11.96 -8.90 -14.61
N LEU A 41 -11.10 -8.62 -15.60
CA LEU A 41 -10.48 -7.31 -15.75
C LEU A 41 -11.49 -6.21 -16.10
N GLN A 42 -12.48 -6.51 -16.94
CA GLN A 42 -13.58 -5.58 -17.25
C GLN A 42 -14.47 -5.32 -16.04
N ALA A 43 -14.75 -6.33 -15.22
CA ALA A 43 -15.51 -6.17 -13.98
C ALA A 43 -14.77 -5.26 -12.97
N ILE A 44 -13.46 -5.46 -12.80
CA ILE A 44 -12.63 -4.61 -11.94
C ILE A 44 -12.60 -3.17 -12.45
N ALA A 45 -12.41 -2.96 -13.76
CA ALA A 45 -12.40 -1.63 -14.36
C ALA A 45 -13.74 -0.89 -14.18
N ARG A 46 -14.87 -1.60 -14.33
CA ARG A 46 -16.21 -1.03 -14.09
C ARG A 46 -16.43 -0.67 -12.63
N ALA A 47 -16.00 -1.51 -11.69
CA ALA A 47 -16.08 -1.22 -10.26
C ALA A 47 -15.25 0.03 -9.88
N TYR A 48 -14.06 0.17 -10.48
CA TYR A 48 -13.22 1.36 -10.29
C TYR A 48 -13.88 2.62 -10.83
N GLN A 49 -14.50 2.56 -12.01
CA GLN A 49 -15.20 3.70 -12.59
C GLN A 49 -16.45 4.11 -11.78
N ALA A 50 -17.20 3.13 -11.25
CA ALA A 50 -18.34 3.40 -10.38
C ALA A 50 -17.91 4.12 -9.09
N HIS A 51 -16.83 3.67 -8.44
CA HIS A 51 -16.31 4.32 -7.24
C HIS A 51 -15.79 5.74 -7.51
N ILE A 52 -15.14 5.99 -8.66
CA ILE A 52 -14.67 7.33 -9.03
C ILE A 52 -15.86 8.27 -9.30
N ALA A 53 -16.92 7.79 -9.93
CA ALA A 53 -18.14 8.57 -10.16
C ALA A 53 -18.84 8.92 -8.83
N GLU A 54 -18.94 7.98 -7.91
CA GLU A 54 -19.53 8.18 -6.57
C GLU A 54 -18.72 9.18 -5.73
N MET A 55 -17.38 9.14 -5.83
CA MET A 55 -16.50 10.12 -5.19
C MET A 55 -16.55 11.52 -5.83
N ALA A 56 -16.89 11.60 -7.12
CA ALA A 56 -17.06 12.88 -7.83
C ALA A 56 -18.39 13.56 -7.45
N GLU A 57 -19.47 12.80 -7.34
CA GLU A 57 -20.78 13.33 -6.89
C GLU A 57 -20.75 13.79 -5.42
N SER A 58 -19.97 13.13 -4.57
CA SER A 58 -19.78 13.55 -3.16
C SER A 58 -19.02 14.89 -3.00
N LYS A 59 -18.24 15.32 -4.01
CA LYS A 59 -17.43 16.54 -3.96
C LYS A 59 -18.13 17.82 -4.47
N SER A 60 -19.33 17.74 -5.05
CA SER A 60 -20.07 18.90 -5.56
C SER A 60 -21.08 19.47 -4.54
N GLY A 61 -20.61 19.79 -3.33
CA GLY A 61 -21.29 20.69 -2.39
C GLY A 61 -20.69 22.10 -2.49
N PRO A 62 -21.48 23.20 -2.39
CA PRO A 62 -21.03 24.53 -2.77
C PRO A 62 -19.94 25.05 -1.82
N ARG A 63 -18.71 25.16 -2.34
CA ARG A 63 -17.56 25.75 -1.65
C ARG A 63 -17.55 27.26 -1.94
N ALA A 64 -18.25 28.02 -1.12
CA ALA A 64 -18.08 29.46 -1.05
C ALA A 64 -16.69 29.77 -0.45
N ALA A 65 -15.92 30.55 -1.19
CA ALA A 65 -14.58 30.99 -0.86
C ALA A 65 -14.64 32.14 0.16
N GLU A 66 -13.81 32.09 1.20
CA GLU A 66 -13.33 33.31 1.85
C GLU A 66 -12.03 33.00 2.63
N ASN A 67 -10.91 33.52 2.12
CA ASN A 67 -9.65 33.64 2.86
C ASN A 67 -9.68 34.97 3.62
N PRO A 68 -9.34 35.03 4.92
CA PRO A 68 -9.02 36.30 5.55
C PRO A 68 -7.52 36.61 5.42
N PRO A 69 -7.13 37.91 5.36
CA PRO A 69 -5.74 38.31 5.24
C PRO A 69 -5.02 38.16 6.58
N ARG A 70 -3.77 37.67 6.51
CA ARG A 70 -2.78 37.83 7.57
C ARG A 70 -2.36 39.29 7.62
N ASP A 71 -2.55 39.93 8.76
CA ASP A 71 -1.74 41.11 9.08
C ASP A 71 -1.08 40.99 10.45
N ARG A 72 0.23 41.24 10.45
CA ARG A 72 1.08 41.34 11.63
C ARG A 72 1.05 42.80 12.06
N GLY A 73 0.61 43.06 13.29
CA GLY A 73 0.68 44.38 13.87
C GLY A 73 0.89 44.27 15.37
N SER A 74 2.15 44.40 15.79
CA SER A 74 2.58 44.67 17.16
C SER A 74 1.86 45.87 17.75
N THR A 75 1.42 45.79 19.01
CA THR A 75 1.38 46.96 19.90
C THR A 75 1.32 46.52 21.37
N THR A 76 2.46 46.68 22.04
CA THR A 76 2.64 47.15 23.43
C THR A 76 1.61 46.75 24.48
N ALA A 77 2.10 45.93 25.43
CA ALA A 77 1.61 45.90 26.80
C ALA A 77 1.72 47.28 27.47
N PRO A 78 0.77 47.60 28.37
CA PRO A 78 1.21 48.12 29.67
C PRO A 78 0.46 47.50 30.86
N ASN A 79 1.27 47.13 31.86
CA ASN A 79 1.04 47.23 33.30
C ASN A 79 -0.12 46.44 33.93
N ASP A 80 0.30 45.35 34.56
CA ASP A 80 0.02 44.95 35.94
C ASP A 80 -0.85 45.94 36.75
N VAL A 81 -2.10 45.56 37.01
CA VAL A 81 -2.94 46.15 38.05
C VAL A 81 -3.44 45.00 38.93
N THR A 82 -2.81 44.92 40.09
CA THR A 82 -3.16 44.08 41.23
C THR A 82 -4.64 44.26 41.57
N TYR A 83 -5.42 43.19 41.47
CA TYR A 83 -6.80 43.15 41.93
C TYR A 83 -6.80 43.08 43.48
N HIS A 84 -7.17 44.18 44.14
CA HIS A 84 -7.59 44.11 45.55
C HIS A 84 -9.09 43.83 45.61
N GLU A 85 -9.43 42.68 46.19
CA GLU A 85 -10.77 42.25 46.52
C GLU A 85 -11.34 43.11 47.67
N PRO A 86 -12.47 43.83 47.51
CA PRO A 86 -13.12 44.46 48.65
C PRO A 86 -14.07 43.44 49.29
N ARG A 87 -13.60 42.77 50.34
CA ARG A 87 -14.49 42.20 51.36
C ARG A 87 -15.09 43.34 52.16
N GLY A 88 -16.40 43.52 52.05
CA GLY A 88 -17.17 44.41 52.92
C GLY A 88 -18.65 44.28 52.64
N ARG A 89 -19.36 43.54 53.51
CA ARG A 89 -20.82 43.64 53.63
C ARG A 89 -21.19 45.10 53.91
N PRO A 90 -22.21 45.68 53.25
CA PRO A 90 -22.82 46.89 53.78
C PRO A 90 -23.58 46.51 55.05
N THR A 91 -23.08 46.96 56.19
CA THR A 91 -23.85 46.99 57.44
C THR A 91 -24.93 48.06 57.29
N ASP A 92 -26.19 47.66 57.46
CA ASP A 92 -27.31 48.55 57.73
C ASP A 92 -26.92 49.50 58.87
N ARG A 93 -26.68 50.77 58.53
CA ARG A 93 -26.70 51.86 59.50
C ARG A 93 -27.93 52.71 59.18
N PRO A 94 -28.87 52.87 60.13
CA PRO A 94 -29.95 53.82 59.96
C PRO A 94 -29.35 55.21 59.76
N ILE A 95 -29.85 55.93 58.76
CA ILE A 95 -29.57 57.36 58.61
C ILE A 95 -30.36 58.05 59.72
N ASP A 96 -29.69 58.38 60.82
CA ASP A 96 -30.22 59.27 61.85
C ASP A 96 -30.39 60.66 61.24
N VAL A 97 -31.62 60.97 60.82
CA VAL A 97 -32.03 62.33 60.45
C VAL A 97 -32.26 63.07 61.76
N PRO A 98 -31.50 64.14 62.08
CA PRO A 98 -31.76 64.93 63.28
C PRO A 98 -33.05 65.71 63.04
N VAL A 99 -34.16 65.20 63.56
CA VAL A 99 -35.39 65.99 63.69
C VAL A 99 -35.16 66.94 64.86
N HIS A 100 -34.64 68.13 64.58
CA HIS A 100 -34.70 69.22 65.54
C HIS A 100 -36.17 69.60 65.74
N SER A 101 -36.75 69.14 66.83
CA SER A 101 -38.01 69.63 67.36
C SER A 101 -37.82 71.09 67.77
N LEU A 102 -38.40 72.00 66.99
CA LEU A 102 -38.55 73.39 67.39
C LEU A 102 -39.59 73.45 68.51
N SER A 103 -39.10 73.41 69.74
CA SER A 103 -39.79 73.90 70.94
C SER A 103 -40.09 75.39 70.74
N ALA A 104 -41.36 75.71 70.50
CA ALA A 104 -41.84 77.08 70.52
C ALA A 104 -41.94 77.54 71.98
N ALA A 105 -40.88 78.19 72.46
CA ALA A 105 -40.89 78.91 73.72
C ALA A 105 -41.83 80.12 73.61
N THR A 106 -42.87 80.12 74.44
CA THR A 106 -43.81 81.21 74.66
C THR A 106 -43.07 82.37 75.35
N ALA A 107 -42.70 83.39 74.59
CA ALA A 107 -42.24 84.67 75.13
C ALA A 107 -43.32 85.73 74.88
N ALA A 108 -44.18 85.92 75.89
CA ALA A 108 -45.06 87.07 75.98
C ALA A 108 -44.22 88.32 76.20
N SER A 109 -44.30 89.28 75.28
CA SER A 109 -43.82 90.64 75.48
C SER A 109 -44.86 91.60 74.93
N ASN A 110 -45.53 92.31 75.84
CA ASN A 110 -46.38 93.45 75.58
C ASN A 110 -45.62 94.48 74.73
N ALA A 111 -46.10 94.73 73.52
CA ALA A 111 -45.71 95.87 72.71
C ALA A 111 -47.00 96.48 72.14
N VAL A 112 -47.21 97.75 72.47
CA VAL A 112 -48.33 98.59 72.05
C VAL A 112 -48.51 98.49 70.53
N ALA A 113 -49.70 98.07 70.11
CA ALA A 113 -50.08 97.87 68.72
C ALA A 113 -50.04 99.19 67.95
N ASN A 114 -49.09 99.30 67.03
CA ASN A 114 -49.06 100.30 65.98
C ASN A 114 -49.31 99.55 64.65
N PRO A 115 -50.48 99.73 63.98
CA PRO A 115 -50.93 98.86 62.88
C PRO A 115 -50.00 98.85 61.65
N ASP A 116 -49.11 99.84 61.53
CA ASP A 116 -48.16 99.96 60.41
C ASP A 116 -46.85 99.15 60.61
N ALA A 117 -46.44 98.89 61.86
CA ALA A 117 -45.18 98.21 62.17
C ALA A 117 -45.28 96.67 62.12
N GLU A 118 -46.41 96.10 62.54
CA GLU A 118 -46.71 94.66 62.40
C GLU A 118 -46.83 94.26 60.93
N SER A 119 -47.43 95.13 60.10
CA SER A 119 -47.54 94.96 58.65
C SER A 119 -46.17 94.87 57.96
N GLY A 120 -45.15 95.59 58.46
CA GLY A 120 -43.78 95.53 57.94
C GLY A 120 -43.01 94.26 58.33
N ARG A 121 -43.19 93.78 59.57
CA ARG A 121 -42.57 92.52 60.06
C ARG A 121 -43.13 91.30 59.33
N LEU A 122 -44.45 91.24 59.18
CA LEU A 122 -45.14 90.17 58.44
C LEU A 122 -44.73 90.12 56.96
N LYS A 123 -44.47 91.28 56.33
CA LYS A 123 -43.94 91.33 54.95
C LYS A 123 -42.51 90.78 54.85
N LYS A 124 -41.63 91.09 55.80
CA LYS A 124 -40.24 90.59 55.81
C LYS A 124 -40.18 89.09 56.06
N GLU A 125 -40.97 88.58 56.99
CA GLU A 125 -41.06 87.14 57.28
C GLU A 125 -41.60 86.34 56.08
N ARG A 126 -42.60 86.89 55.36
CA ARG A 126 -43.06 86.33 54.08
C ARG A 126 -41.94 86.28 53.04
N GLN A 127 -41.17 87.36 52.86
CA GLN A 127 -40.06 87.39 51.90
C GLN A 127 -38.94 86.40 52.26
N ASP A 128 -38.60 86.27 53.53
CA ASP A 128 -37.54 85.36 53.97
C ASP A 128 -38.00 83.89 53.90
N ARG A 129 -39.29 83.63 54.14
CA ARG A 129 -39.92 82.33 53.87
C ARG A 129 -39.94 81.99 52.38
N GLU A 130 -40.31 82.91 51.51
CA GLU A 130 -40.24 82.72 50.05
C GLU A 130 -38.81 82.47 49.58
N ARG A 131 -37.82 83.21 50.12
CA ARG A 131 -36.39 82.98 49.83
C ARG A 131 -35.94 81.59 50.28
N PHE A 132 -36.35 81.17 51.48
CA PHE A 132 -36.02 79.85 52.02
C PHE A 132 -36.68 78.73 51.21
N GLU A 133 -37.97 78.85 50.88
CA GLU A 133 -38.70 77.91 50.04
C GLU A 133 -38.06 77.78 48.64
N ARG A 134 -37.64 78.90 48.03
CA ARG A 134 -36.89 78.87 46.76
C ARG A 134 -35.54 78.17 46.89
N LYS A 135 -34.80 78.41 47.98
CA LYS A 135 -33.49 77.78 48.21
C LYS A 135 -33.62 76.27 48.44
N VAL A 136 -34.65 75.85 49.19
CA VAL A 136 -34.97 74.43 49.39
C VAL A 136 -35.40 73.77 48.08
N ALA A 137 -36.25 74.43 47.28
CA ALA A 137 -36.66 73.93 45.97
C ALA A 137 -35.47 73.80 45.01
N GLN A 138 -34.56 74.78 44.97
CA GLN A 138 -33.35 74.72 44.16
C GLN A 138 -32.44 73.57 44.57
N LEU A 139 -32.22 73.39 45.88
CA LEU A 139 -31.36 72.32 46.38
C LEU A 139 -31.98 70.94 46.09
N ARG A 140 -33.31 70.79 46.25
CA ARG A 140 -34.03 69.57 45.85
C ARG A 140 -33.87 69.28 44.37
N ALA A 141 -34.06 70.27 43.50
CA ALA A 141 -33.88 70.09 42.06
C ALA A 141 -32.43 69.72 41.69
N GLN A 142 -31.44 70.31 42.36
CA GLN A 142 -30.03 69.92 42.19
C GLN A 142 -29.79 68.47 42.59
N TRP A 143 -30.26 68.05 43.76
CA TRP A 143 -30.14 66.66 44.22
C TRP A 143 -30.90 65.67 43.34
N GLU A 144 -32.10 66.02 42.87
CA GLU A 144 -32.87 65.22 41.92
C GLU A 144 -32.09 65.01 40.62
N SER A 145 -31.50 66.07 40.06
CA SER A 145 -30.67 65.97 38.86
C SER A 145 -29.42 65.11 39.06
N GLU A 146 -28.81 65.17 40.25
CA GLU A 146 -27.61 64.40 40.55
C GLU A 146 -27.94 62.91 40.78
N ILE A 147 -29.07 62.62 41.43
CA ILE A 147 -29.62 61.27 41.56
C ILE A 147 -29.92 60.69 40.16
N GLU A 148 -30.52 61.48 39.27
CA GLU A 148 -30.83 61.04 37.91
C GLU A 148 -29.56 60.73 37.10
N LYS A 149 -28.51 61.56 37.19
CA LYS A 149 -27.21 61.26 36.56
C LYS A 149 -26.58 59.99 37.10
N LEU A 150 -26.51 59.84 38.42
CA LEU A 150 -25.93 58.63 39.04
C LEU A 150 -26.74 57.38 38.71
N ALA A 151 -28.08 57.49 38.64
CA ALA A 151 -28.94 56.41 38.18
C ALA A 151 -28.65 56.05 36.71
N ALA A 152 -28.52 57.04 35.83
CA ALA A 152 -28.18 56.83 34.43
C ALA A 152 -26.78 56.20 34.25
N GLU A 153 -25.78 56.64 35.04
CA GLU A 153 -24.44 56.04 35.04
C GLU A 153 -24.48 54.58 35.50
N ARG A 154 -25.15 54.30 36.62
CA ARG A 154 -25.35 52.94 37.13
C ARG A 154 -26.01 52.05 36.08
N ASP A 155 -27.03 52.54 35.39
CA ASP A 155 -27.76 51.75 34.40
C ASP A 155 -26.91 51.52 33.15
N ARG A 156 -26.12 52.50 32.69
CA ARG A 156 -25.10 52.30 31.64
C ARG A 156 -24.06 51.24 32.05
N TRP A 157 -23.60 51.28 33.30
CA TRP A 157 -22.66 50.28 33.82
C TRP A 157 -23.28 48.88 33.91
N ARG A 158 -24.55 48.78 34.33
CA ARG A 158 -25.30 47.51 34.32
C ARG A 158 -25.42 46.92 32.92
N GLU A 159 -25.72 47.75 31.91
CA GLU A 159 -25.82 47.27 30.53
C GLU A 159 -24.44 46.83 29.98
N LYS A 160 -23.37 47.58 30.27
CA LYS A 160 -22.00 47.17 29.95
C LYS A 160 -21.64 45.83 30.60
N GLN A 161 -21.99 45.63 31.87
CA GLN A 161 -21.76 44.35 32.57
C GLN A 161 -22.61 43.22 31.99
N ARG A 162 -23.86 43.50 31.61
CA ARG A 162 -24.75 42.51 30.97
C ARG A 162 -24.15 42.03 29.65
N THR A 163 -23.81 42.95 28.76
CA THR A 163 -23.22 42.64 27.45
C THR A 163 -21.86 41.94 27.58
N ALA A 164 -21.01 42.36 28.53
CA ALA A 164 -19.74 41.68 28.80
C ALA A 164 -19.96 40.23 29.29
N ARG A 165 -20.93 40.01 30.20
CA ARG A 165 -21.29 38.66 30.68
C ARG A 165 -21.85 37.78 29.58
N GLU A 166 -22.67 38.32 28.69
CA GLU A 166 -23.20 37.59 27.54
C GLU A 166 -22.08 37.18 26.58
N LYS A 167 -21.16 38.10 26.26
CA LYS A 167 -19.97 37.80 25.44
C LYS A 167 -19.10 36.71 26.10
N ALA A 168 -18.86 36.80 27.40
CA ALA A 168 -18.07 35.80 28.13
C ALA A 168 -18.75 34.42 28.10
N LYS A 169 -20.07 34.36 28.28
CA LYS A 169 -20.84 33.10 28.16
C LYS A 169 -20.76 32.52 26.74
N ALA A 170 -20.89 33.36 25.72
CA ALA A 170 -20.77 32.95 24.33
C ALA A 170 -19.38 32.39 24.03
N ALA A 171 -18.32 33.09 24.44
CA ALA A 171 -16.94 32.63 24.28
C ALA A 171 -16.68 31.31 25.03
N GLN A 172 -17.23 31.15 26.24
CA GLN A 172 -17.11 29.91 27.01
C GLN A 172 -17.85 28.74 26.32
N ALA A 173 -19.02 28.98 25.74
CA ALA A 173 -19.74 27.98 24.97
C ALA A 173 -18.98 27.57 23.70
N GLU A 174 -18.38 28.54 23.01
CA GLU A 174 -17.54 28.29 21.83
C GLU A 174 -16.29 27.47 22.19
N LEU A 175 -15.60 27.82 23.28
CA LEU A 175 -14.46 27.06 23.77
C LEU A 175 -14.82 25.60 24.05
N LYS A 176 -15.93 25.35 24.74
CA LYS A 176 -16.42 23.97 24.99
C LYS A 176 -16.72 23.22 23.70
N ARG A 177 -17.32 23.90 22.70
CA ARG A 177 -17.60 23.32 21.39
C ARG A 177 -16.30 22.97 20.65
N LEU A 178 -15.29 23.82 20.71
CA LEU A 178 -13.98 23.55 20.10
C LEU A 178 -13.25 22.41 20.81
N GLN A 179 -13.31 22.33 22.13
CA GLN A 179 -12.76 21.21 22.90
C GLN A 179 -13.42 19.88 22.51
N ALA A 180 -14.76 19.84 22.40
CA ALA A 180 -15.46 18.65 21.97
C ALA A 180 -15.08 18.25 20.52
N LYS A 181 -14.89 19.22 19.63
CA LYS A 181 -14.41 18.96 18.26
C LYS A 181 -12.99 18.39 18.27
N LEU A 182 -12.09 18.93 19.09
CA LEU A 182 -10.71 18.43 19.21
C LEU A 182 -10.69 16.99 19.72
N GLN A 183 -11.42 16.70 20.80
CA GLN A 183 -11.53 15.34 21.34
C GLN A 183 -12.10 14.36 20.31
N HIS A 184 -13.10 14.78 19.54
CA HIS A 184 -13.64 13.96 18.47
C HIS A 184 -12.59 13.69 17.38
N ARG A 185 -11.85 14.71 16.93
CA ARG A 185 -10.76 14.54 15.95
C ARG A 185 -9.63 13.67 16.46
N GLU A 186 -9.26 13.79 17.73
CA GLU A 186 -8.27 12.91 18.37
C GLU A 186 -8.74 11.45 18.37
N SER A 187 -10.03 11.21 18.66
CA SER A 187 -10.59 9.85 18.57
C SER A 187 -10.61 9.31 17.14
N GLU A 188 -10.91 10.15 16.14
CA GLU A 188 -10.84 9.76 14.73
C GLU A 188 -9.40 9.40 14.32
N LEU A 189 -8.42 10.20 14.73
CA LEU A 189 -7.00 9.93 14.47
C LEU A 189 -6.54 8.63 15.12
N ALA A 190 -6.93 8.37 16.37
CA ALA A 190 -6.60 7.12 17.05
C ALA A 190 -7.16 5.89 16.33
N MET A 191 -8.39 5.97 15.80
CA MET A 191 -8.98 4.90 14.99
C MET A 191 -8.18 4.67 13.69
N VAL A 192 -7.82 5.74 12.99
CA VAL A 192 -7.03 5.65 11.74
C VAL A 192 -5.63 5.09 12.01
N GLU A 193 -4.99 5.48 13.10
CA GLU A 193 -3.69 4.92 13.50
C GLU A 193 -3.80 3.43 13.83
N GLN A 194 -4.88 3.01 14.48
CA GLN A 194 -5.11 1.60 14.76
C GLN A 194 -5.29 0.80 13.47
N THR A 195 -6.13 1.28 12.54
CA THR A 195 -6.32 0.60 11.25
C THR A 195 -5.02 0.53 10.46
N ALA A 196 -4.23 1.62 10.45
CA ALA A 196 -2.93 1.62 9.78
C ALA A 196 -1.93 0.62 10.40
N ARG A 197 -1.97 0.44 11.74
CA ARG A 197 -1.17 -0.58 12.42
C ARG A 197 -1.61 -2.00 12.07
N GLU A 198 -2.92 -2.24 11.96
CA GLU A 198 -3.48 -3.54 11.55
C GLU A 198 -3.11 -3.87 10.10
N ASP A 199 -3.26 -2.90 9.19
CA ASP A 199 -2.86 -3.02 7.79
C ASP A 199 -1.36 -3.31 7.64
N HIS A 200 -0.52 -2.63 8.43
CA HIS A 200 0.92 -2.87 8.43
C HIS A 200 1.27 -4.28 8.90
N LYS A 201 0.59 -4.80 9.93
CA LYS A 201 0.79 -6.19 10.39
C LYS A 201 0.39 -7.17 9.30
N LEU A 202 -0.79 -6.98 8.69
CA LEU A 202 -1.28 -7.84 7.61
C LEU A 202 -0.33 -7.81 6.40
N ALA A 203 0.19 -6.62 6.03
CA ALA A 203 1.15 -6.48 4.95
C ALA A 203 2.45 -7.26 5.24
N ALA A 204 2.94 -7.21 6.48
CA ALA A 204 4.12 -7.98 6.88
C ALA A 204 3.88 -9.49 6.79
N GLU A 205 2.74 -9.99 7.28
CA GLU A 205 2.35 -11.41 7.21
C GLU A 205 2.24 -11.89 5.74
N LEU A 206 1.58 -11.11 4.89
CA LEU A 206 1.47 -11.42 3.46
C LEU A 206 2.83 -11.41 2.75
N GLN A 207 3.75 -10.55 3.19
CA GLN A 207 5.10 -10.50 2.63
C GLN A 207 5.93 -11.72 3.03
N GLU A 208 5.85 -12.16 4.28
CA GLU A 208 6.48 -13.41 4.73
C GLU A 208 5.92 -14.62 3.97
N GLU A 209 4.60 -14.69 3.78
CA GLU A 209 3.98 -15.78 3.02
C GLU A 209 4.37 -15.74 1.53
N ALA A 210 4.46 -14.55 0.93
CA ALA A 210 4.93 -14.39 -0.43
C ALA A 210 6.39 -14.85 -0.59
N GLU A 211 7.26 -14.56 0.37
CA GLU A 211 8.64 -15.06 0.39
C GLU A 211 8.71 -16.58 0.54
N ARG A 212 7.88 -17.16 1.41
CA ARG A 212 7.76 -18.61 1.58
C ARG A 212 7.37 -19.30 0.28
N LEU A 213 6.35 -18.78 -0.40
CA LEU A 213 5.90 -19.32 -1.69
C LEU A 213 6.97 -19.18 -2.78
N ARG A 214 7.71 -18.06 -2.82
CA ARG A 214 8.83 -17.87 -3.74
C ARG A 214 9.92 -18.93 -3.54
N ARG A 215 10.33 -19.19 -2.29
CA ARG A 215 11.31 -20.24 -1.97
C ARG A 215 10.82 -21.63 -2.40
N LEU A 216 9.54 -21.93 -2.18
CA LEU A 216 8.95 -23.20 -2.61
C LEU A 216 8.93 -23.35 -4.15
N ILE A 217 8.62 -22.27 -4.88
CA ILE A 217 8.68 -22.27 -6.34
C ILE A 217 10.10 -22.56 -6.83
N GLU A 218 11.12 -21.92 -6.25
CA GLU A 218 12.51 -22.17 -6.60
C GLU A 218 12.93 -23.63 -6.32
N GLU A 219 12.54 -24.18 -5.18
CA GLU A 219 12.82 -25.57 -4.82
C GLU A 219 12.17 -26.56 -5.82
N LEU A 220 10.89 -26.34 -6.15
CA LEU A 220 10.16 -27.17 -7.10
C LEU A 220 10.76 -27.07 -8.51
N GLN A 221 11.19 -25.87 -8.93
CA GLN A 221 11.88 -25.69 -10.20
C GLN A 221 13.20 -26.47 -10.25
N ARG A 222 13.98 -26.48 -9.16
CA ARG A 222 15.21 -27.28 -9.05
C ARG A 222 14.91 -28.78 -9.17
N LYS A 223 13.88 -29.27 -8.45
CA LYS A 223 13.45 -30.68 -8.52
C LYS A 223 13.02 -31.08 -9.93
N ILE A 224 12.28 -30.22 -10.63
CA ILE A 224 11.89 -30.45 -12.03
C ILE A 224 13.12 -30.50 -12.93
N ALA A 225 14.08 -29.59 -12.76
CA ALA A 225 15.29 -29.57 -13.57
C ALA A 225 16.14 -30.84 -13.36
N GLU A 226 16.27 -31.30 -12.12
CA GLU A 226 16.98 -32.54 -11.79
C GLU A 226 16.29 -33.77 -12.38
N ALA A 227 14.97 -33.90 -12.20
CA ALA A 227 14.21 -35.00 -12.76
C ALA A 227 14.31 -35.06 -14.29
N ARG A 228 14.30 -33.89 -14.96
CA ARG A 228 14.54 -33.81 -16.41
C ARG A 228 15.94 -34.29 -16.78
N ARG A 229 16.97 -33.91 -16.04
CA ARG A 229 18.36 -34.38 -16.29
C ARG A 229 18.48 -35.90 -16.14
N GLN A 230 17.85 -36.48 -15.12
CA GLN A 230 17.84 -37.93 -14.91
C GLN A 230 17.14 -38.66 -16.07
N LEU A 231 16.01 -38.14 -16.55
CA LEU A 231 15.29 -38.71 -17.69
C LEU A 231 16.15 -38.71 -18.97
N GLU A 232 16.84 -37.61 -19.26
CA GLU A 232 17.73 -37.50 -20.43
C GLU A 232 18.92 -38.47 -20.33
N ALA A 233 19.50 -38.62 -19.13
CA ALA A 233 20.58 -39.58 -18.90
C ALA A 233 20.12 -41.03 -19.09
N ALA A 234 18.91 -41.37 -18.66
CA ALA A 234 18.33 -42.70 -18.84
C ALA A 234 17.96 -43.01 -20.30
N ARG A 235 17.50 -42.01 -21.07
CA ARG A 235 17.11 -42.18 -22.48
C ARG A 235 18.26 -42.51 -23.44
N SER A 236 19.51 -42.28 -23.04
CA SER A 236 20.66 -42.33 -23.95
C SER A 236 21.50 -43.61 -23.89
N GLN A 237 21.06 -44.66 -23.19
CA GLN A 237 21.82 -45.90 -23.07
C GLN A 237 21.35 -46.97 -24.06
N PHE A 238 22.08 -47.12 -25.17
CA PHE A 238 21.92 -48.25 -26.10
C PHE A 238 23.20 -49.10 -26.08
N ALA A 239 23.07 -50.41 -25.90
CA ALA A 239 24.20 -51.34 -25.89
C ALA A 239 24.14 -52.28 -27.10
N PHE A 240 25.28 -52.46 -27.78
CA PHE A 240 25.41 -53.48 -28.83
C PHE A 240 25.68 -54.84 -28.17
N ILE A 241 24.78 -55.78 -28.39
CA ILE A 241 24.91 -57.16 -27.92
C ILE A 241 25.08 -58.05 -29.15
N PRO A 242 26.19 -58.79 -29.29
CA PRO A 242 26.33 -59.75 -30.39
C PRO A 242 25.25 -60.83 -30.27
N TYR A 243 24.56 -61.11 -31.37
CA TYR A 243 23.48 -62.10 -31.44
C TYR A 243 23.93 -63.32 -32.23
N GLU A 244 23.97 -64.48 -31.57
CA GLU A 244 24.30 -65.77 -32.20
C GLU A 244 23.07 -66.38 -32.88
N GLY A 245 22.82 -65.99 -34.14
CA GLY A 245 21.78 -66.58 -34.98
C GLY A 245 22.28 -67.77 -35.84
N ARG A 246 21.36 -68.54 -36.44
CA ARG A 246 21.68 -69.67 -37.35
C ARG A 246 22.56 -69.29 -38.56
N SER A 247 22.57 -68.01 -38.96
CA SER A 247 23.39 -67.43 -40.02
C SER A 247 24.40 -66.39 -39.49
N GLY A 248 24.68 -66.40 -38.19
CA GLY A 248 25.60 -65.47 -37.54
C GLY A 248 27.07 -65.73 -37.89
N THR A 249 27.90 -64.72 -37.69
CA THR A 249 29.35 -64.87 -37.72
C THR A 249 29.89 -64.96 -36.30
N THR A 250 30.82 -65.87 -36.07
CA THR A 250 31.58 -65.98 -34.81
C THR A 250 32.91 -65.24 -34.90
N ARG A 251 33.12 -64.46 -35.97
CA ARG A 251 34.29 -63.60 -36.10
C ARG A 251 34.20 -62.46 -35.09
N ARG A 252 35.35 -61.95 -34.66
CA ARG A 252 35.41 -60.78 -33.78
C ARG A 252 35.11 -59.49 -34.57
N PRO A 253 34.19 -58.62 -34.14
CA PRO A 253 34.05 -57.29 -34.73
C PRO A 253 35.15 -56.36 -34.22
N ILE A 254 35.72 -55.58 -35.14
CA ILE A 254 36.46 -54.35 -34.86
C ILE A 254 35.48 -53.21 -35.10
N LEU A 255 35.03 -52.58 -34.00
CA LEU A 255 34.00 -51.56 -34.03
C LEU A 255 34.63 -50.18 -34.24
N ILE A 256 34.29 -49.54 -35.35
CA ILE A 256 34.73 -48.18 -35.68
C ILE A 256 33.49 -47.28 -35.76
N GLU A 257 33.39 -46.31 -34.86
CA GLU A 257 32.28 -45.35 -34.83
C GLU A 257 32.62 -44.09 -35.63
N CYS A 258 31.75 -43.74 -36.57
CA CYS A 258 31.77 -42.45 -37.27
C CYS A 258 30.78 -41.50 -36.62
N ARG A 259 31.29 -40.43 -36.00
CA ARG A 259 30.52 -39.28 -35.49
C ARG A 259 30.81 -38.05 -36.34
N GLY A 260 30.17 -36.92 -36.03
CA GLY A 260 30.21 -35.72 -36.88
C GLY A 260 31.58 -35.26 -37.33
N ASP A 261 32.56 -35.27 -36.42
CA ASP A 261 33.91 -34.73 -36.69
C ASP A 261 35.04 -35.71 -36.31
N THR A 262 34.68 -36.93 -35.90
CA THR A 262 35.62 -37.91 -35.34
C THR A 262 35.29 -39.31 -35.78
N ILE A 263 36.33 -40.12 -36.00
CA ILE A 263 36.25 -41.57 -36.17
C ILE A 263 36.95 -42.22 -34.99
N THR A 264 36.28 -43.15 -34.33
CA THR A 264 36.77 -43.77 -33.08
C THR A 264 36.80 -45.28 -33.20
N PHE A 265 37.96 -45.88 -32.93
CA PHE A 265 38.06 -47.31 -32.62
C PHE A 265 37.51 -47.53 -31.21
N LEU A 266 36.30 -48.09 -31.10
CA LEU A 266 35.53 -48.09 -29.85
C LEU A 266 36.20 -48.88 -28.72
N PRO A 267 36.64 -50.14 -28.92
CA PRO A 267 37.28 -50.91 -27.85
C PRO A 267 38.62 -50.32 -27.40
N GLU A 268 39.38 -49.75 -28.34
CA GLU A 268 40.70 -49.17 -28.10
C GLU A 268 40.63 -47.72 -27.60
N GLN A 269 39.44 -47.09 -27.69
CA GLN A 269 39.20 -45.68 -27.35
C GLN A 269 40.13 -44.70 -28.07
N VAL A 270 40.56 -45.05 -29.28
CA VAL A 270 41.42 -44.21 -30.12
C VAL A 270 40.55 -43.44 -31.10
N SER A 271 40.54 -42.12 -30.98
CA SER A 271 39.80 -41.22 -31.88
C SER A 271 40.75 -40.46 -32.80
N VAL A 272 40.38 -40.40 -34.08
CA VAL A 272 41.01 -39.54 -35.08
C VAL A 272 40.02 -38.48 -35.50
N THR A 273 40.42 -37.23 -35.37
CA THR A 273 39.62 -36.06 -35.76
C THR A 273 39.78 -35.76 -37.25
N ARG A 274 38.85 -35.00 -37.82
CA ARG A 274 38.94 -34.57 -39.22
C ARG A 274 40.25 -33.86 -39.54
N THR A 275 40.68 -32.92 -38.70
CA THR A 275 41.91 -32.16 -38.92
C THR A 275 43.15 -33.04 -38.94
N GLN A 276 43.12 -34.18 -38.25
CA GLN A 276 44.20 -35.17 -38.26
C GLN A 276 44.15 -36.10 -39.49
N LEU A 277 43.02 -36.15 -40.20
CA LEU A 277 42.89 -36.90 -41.45
C LEU A 277 43.17 -36.02 -42.69
N ASP A 278 43.17 -34.69 -42.52
CA ASP A 278 43.47 -33.75 -43.59
C ASP A 278 44.90 -33.98 -44.13
N GLY A 279 45.01 -34.11 -45.46
CA GLY A 279 46.29 -34.32 -46.15
C GLY A 279 46.68 -35.79 -46.37
N PHE A 280 45.95 -36.75 -45.79
CA PHE A 280 46.16 -38.18 -46.07
C PHE A 280 45.45 -38.61 -47.35
N THR A 281 46.13 -39.41 -48.18
CA THR A 281 45.57 -39.94 -49.43
C THR A 281 44.92 -41.31 -49.20
N VAL A 282 44.13 -41.79 -50.17
CA VAL A 282 43.55 -43.15 -50.15
C VAL A 282 44.64 -44.23 -49.98
N LYS A 283 45.85 -43.99 -50.52
CA LYS A 283 46.98 -44.92 -50.40
C LYS A 283 47.63 -44.90 -49.01
N TYR A 284 47.49 -43.80 -48.27
CA TYR A 284 48.10 -43.59 -46.97
C TYR A 284 47.04 -43.17 -45.94
N ASN A 285 46.01 -43.99 -45.76
CA ASN A 285 44.91 -43.70 -44.86
C ASN A 285 45.21 -44.26 -43.45
N PRO A 286 45.33 -43.41 -42.40
CA PRO A 286 45.63 -43.86 -41.04
C PRO A 286 44.53 -44.76 -40.47
N LEU A 287 43.28 -44.64 -40.94
CA LEU A 287 42.18 -45.53 -40.54
C LEU A 287 42.36 -46.93 -41.11
N LEU A 288 42.73 -47.02 -42.40
CA LEU A 288 43.01 -48.30 -43.05
C LEU A 288 44.23 -48.97 -42.41
N ALA A 289 45.27 -48.19 -42.07
CA ALA A 289 46.44 -48.67 -41.35
C ALA A 289 46.06 -49.21 -39.95
N GLY A 290 45.28 -48.45 -39.18
CA GLY A 290 44.80 -48.86 -37.86
C GLY A 290 43.91 -50.10 -37.91
N ALA A 291 42.96 -50.16 -38.85
CA ALA A 291 42.10 -51.32 -39.05
C ALA A 291 42.91 -52.57 -39.43
N LYS A 292 43.86 -52.45 -40.36
CA LYS A 292 44.76 -53.56 -40.74
C LYS A 292 45.63 -54.03 -39.57
N ALA A 293 46.16 -53.09 -38.78
CA ALA A 293 46.96 -53.41 -37.60
C ALA A 293 46.14 -54.21 -36.56
N LEU A 294 44.90 -53.77 -36.28
CA LEU A 294 44.02 -54.48 -35.36
C LEU A 294 43.59 -55.85 -35.89
N VAL A 295 43.27 -55.96 -37.18
CA VAL A 295 42.99 -57.26 -37.81
C VAL A 295 44.18 -58.20 -37.65
N ALA A 296 45.39 -57.75 -38.00
CA ALA A 296 46.59 -58.57 -37.90
C ALA A 296 46.89 -59.01 -36.46
N TYR A 297 46.80 -58.07 -35.51
CA TYR A 297 47.01 -58.34 -34.08
C TYR A 297 46.03 -59.40 -33.56
N TRP A 298 44.73 -59.21 -33.81
CA TRP A 298 43.71 -60.12 -33.29
C TRP A 298 43.72 -61.47 -34.01
N THR A 299 44.05 -61.53 -35.30
CA THR A 299 44.27 -62.80 -36.01
C THR A 299 45.43 -63.58 -35.38
N ALA A 300 46.56 -62.93 -35.11
CA ALA A 300 47.69 -63.58 -34.45
C ALA A 300 47.33 -64.04 -33.02
N TRP A 301 46.60 -63.20 -32.28
CA TRP A 301 46.14 -63.52 -30.94
C TRP A 301 45.21 -64.74 -30.92
N ASN A 302 44.21 -64.80 -31.80
CA ASN A 302 43.24 -65.88 -31.90
C ASN A 302 43.88 -67.21 -32.30
N ARG A 303 44.96 -67.17 -33.10
CA ARG A 303 45.75 -68.36 -33.44
C ARG A 303 46.42 -68.99 -32.22
N VAL A 304 46.92 -68.15 -31.30
CA VAL A 304 47.56 -68.60 -30.05
C VAL A 304 46.51 -68.97 -28.98
N HIS A 305 45.35 -68.31 -29.01
CA HIS A 305 44.25 -68.50 -28.05
C HIS A 305 42.96 -68.93 -28.76
N PRO A 306 42.91 -70.15 -29.30
CA PRO A 306 41.74 -70.61 -30.04
C PRO A 306 40.54 -70.75 -29.11
N THR A 307 39.47 -70.02 -29.41
CA THR A 307 38.18 -70.14 -28.73
C THR A 307 37.27 -71.03 -29.56
N LYS A 308 36.68 -72.07 -28.96
CA LYS A 308 35.85 -73.05 -29.68
C LYS A 308 34.70 -72.35 -30.40
N GLY A 309 34.65 -72.49 -31.72
CA GLY A 309 33.61 -71.90 -32.57
C GLY A 309 33.91 -70.47 -33.03
N MET A 310 34.94 -69.80 -32.52
CA MET A 310 35.34 -68.46 -32.97
C MET A 310 36.28 -68.55 -34.18
N ALA A 311 36.03 -67.76 -35.22
CA ALA A 311 36.90 -67.71 -36.39
C ALA A 311 38.18 -66.91 -36.11
N GLU A 312 39.29 -67.30 -36.75
CA GLU A 312 40.61 -66.67 -36.53
C GLU A 312 40.62 -65.19 -36.93
N GLU A 313 40.06 -64.85 -38.09
CA GLU A 313 40.15 -63.50 -38.65
C GLU A 313 38.97 -62.60 -38.19
N PRO A 314 39.24 -61.44 -37.57
CA PRO A 314 38.22 -60.43 -37.27
C PRO A 314 37.59 -59.83 -38.52
N TYR A 315 36.48 -59.11 -38.37
CA TYR A 315 35.90 -58.25 -39.42
C TYR A 315 35.75 -56.82 -38.93
N VAL A 316 35.77 -55.86 -39.85
CA VAL A 316 35.58 -54.44 -39.54
C VAL A 316 34.10 -54.09 -39.65
N LEU A 317 33.56 -53.41 -38.63
CA LEU A 317 32.21 -52.90 -38.62
C LEU A 317 32.23 -51.37 -38.41
N LEU A 318 31.76 -50.65 -39.42
CA LEU A 318 31.58 -49.20 -39.37
C LEU A 318 30.20 -48.86 -38.82
N LEU A 319 30.17 -48.15 -37.69
CA LEU A 319 28.95 -47.66 -37.04
C LEU A 319 28.77 -46.18 -37.36
N VAL A 320 27.86 -45.86 -38.27
CA VAL A 320 27.63 -44.48 -38.71
C VAL A 320 26.48 -43.87 -37.89
N ARG A 321 26.80 -42.89 -37.03
CA ARG A 321 25.78 -42.12 -36.30
C ARG A 321 25.07 -41.15 -37.26
N PRO A 322 23.86 -40.64 -36.94
CA PRO A 322 23.16 -39.67 -37.80
C PRO A 322 24.00 -38.45 -38.21
N SER A 323 24.92 -38.01 -37.35
CA SER A 323 25.85 -36.92 -37.65
C SER A 323 27.10 -37.33 -38.43
N GLY A 324 27.46 -38.62 -38.49
CA GLY A 324 28.74 -39.13 -38.98
C GLY A 324 28.79 -39.53 -40.45
N SER A 325 27.80 -39.14 -41.26
CA SER A 325 27.73 -39.50 -42.68
C SER A 325 28.96 -39.02 -43.46
N PHE A 326 29.46 -37.82 -43.16
CA PHE A 326 30.67 -37.27 -43.78
C PHE A 326 31.91 -38.11 -43.46
N MET A 327 32.13 -38.42 -42.18
CA MET A 327 33.28 -39.21 -41.73
C MET A 327 33.26 -40.64 -42.28
N TYR A 328 32.08 -41.22 -42.53
CA TYR A 328 31.98 -42.51 -43.23
C TYR A 328 32.60 -42.47 -44.64
N TYR A 329 32.41 -41.39 -45.40
CA TYR A 329 33.03 -41.24 -46.72
C TYR A 329 34.53 -41.04 -46.66
N VAL A 330 35.03 -40.42 -45.58
CA VAL A 330 36.48 -40.32 -45.32
C VAL A 330 37.09 -41.68 -44.96
N ALA A 331 36.28 -42.55 -44.33
CA ALA A 331 36.71 -43.88 -43.90
C ALA A 331 36.70 -44.95 -45.01
N ARG A 332 35.95 -44.74 -46.10
CA ARG A 332 35.73 -45.71 -47.18
C ARG A 332 36.84 -45.68 -48.23
#